data_AF-A0A519CX01-F1
#
_entry.id   AF-A0A519CX01-F1
#
_cell.length_a   1.000
_cell.length_b   1.000
_cell.length_c   1.000
_cell.angle_alpha   90.00
_cell.angle_beta   90.00
_cell.angle_gamma   90.00
#
_symmetry.space_group_name_H-M   'P 1'
#
loop_
_entity.id
_entity.type
_entity.pdbx_description
1 polymer ?
#
loop_
_entity_poly.entity_id
_entity_poly.type
_entity_poly.pdbx_seq_one_letter_code
_entity_poly.pdbx_strand_id
1 'polypeptide(L)'
;MKEYTGDQIRKIILVEYYKRSKKISKKPEMHIYNFPQLKEINNKIIFQNIKYLIDENLVRGGIDEEGDHSFPWITRLTPEGIKLVEEK
;
A
#
# COMPACT_ATOMS: atom_id res chain seq x y z
N MET A 1 11.13 -18.08 5.58
CA MET A 1 10.32 -16.85 5.36
C MET A 1 10.78 -16.24 4.05
N LYS A 2 9.87 -15.85 3.15
CA LYS A 2 10.25 -15.01 2.00
C LYS A 2 10.60 -13.63 2.53
N GLU A 3 11.85 -13.22 2.39
CA GLU A 3 12.23 -11.83 2.62
C GLU A 3 11.67 -11.00 1.47
N TYR A 4 10.63 -10.22 1.76
CA TYR A 4 10.14 -9.22 0.82
C TYR A 4 10.99 -7.97 0.94
N THR A 5 11.56 -7.50 -0.18
CA THR A 5 12.18 -6.19 -0.21
C THR A 5 11.11 -5.10 -0.09
N GLY A 6 11.48 -3.91 0.40
CA GLY A 6 10.56 -2.77 0.47
C GLY A 6 9.90 -2.47 -0.89
N ASP A 7 10.65 -2.61 -1.99
CA ASP A 7 10.13 -2.45 -3.35
C ASP A 7 9.02 -3.43 -3.69
N GLN A 8 9.13 -4.69 -3.26
CA GLN A 8 8.10 -5.69 -3.53
C GLN A 8 6.82 -5.38 -2.75
N ILE A 9 6.95 -4.96 -1.48
CA ILE A 9 5.80 -4.53 -0.64
C ILE A 9 5.10 -3.34 -1.31
N ARG A 10 5.87 -2.30 -1.67
CA ARG A 10 5.35 -1.11 -2.36
C ARG A 10 4.66 -1.47 -3.66
N LYS A 11 5.25 -2.36 -4.47
CA LYS A 11 4.64 -2.82 -5.73
C LYS A 11 3.31 -3.52 -5.49
N ILE A 12 3.22 -4.42 -4.50
CA ILE A 12 1.97 -5.10 -4.15
C ILE A 12 0.87 -4.08 -3.81
N ILE A 13 1.20 -3.10 -2.96
CA ILE A 13 0.27 -2.05 -2.53
C ILE A 13 -0.19 -1.22 -3.73
N LEU A 14 0.75 -0.68 -4.51
CA LEU A 14 0.44 0.15 -5.67
C LEU A 14 -0.42 -0.57 -6.71
N VAL A 15 -0.11 -1.83 -7.02
CA VAL A 15 -0.89 -2.64 -7.98
C VAL A 15 -2.30 -2.90 -7.47
N GLU A 16 -2.48 -3.20 -6.18
CA GLU A 16 -3.81 -3.42 -5.62
C GLU A 16 -4.66 -2.14 -5.66
N TYR A 17 -4.08 -0.99 -5.28
CA TYR A 17 -4.80 0.30 -5.37
C TYR A 17 -5.03 0.77 -6.81
N TYR A 18 -4.18 0.37 -7.76
CA TYR A 18 -4.43 0.58 -9.19
C TYR A 18 -5.62 -0.23 -9.67
N LYS A 19 -5.73 -1.49 -9.26
CA LYS A 19 -6.92 -2.31 -9.57
C LYS A 19 -8.19 -1.72 -8.95
N ARG A 20 -8.11 -1.17 -7.73
CA ARG A 20 -9.23 -0.46 -7.09
C ARG A 20 -9.66 0.77 -7.87
N SER A 21 -8.71 1.60 -8.32
CA SER A 21 -9.03 2.80 -9.10
C SER A 21 -9.69 2.48 -10.44
N LYS A 22 -9.34 1.35 -11.06
CA LYS A 22 -9.97 0.85 -12.29
C LYS A 22 -11.22 -0.01 -12.04
N LYS A 23 -11.67 -0.17 -10.78
CA LYS A 23 -12.82 -0.99 -10.38
C LYS A 23 -12.72 -2.49 -10.77
N ILE A 24 -11.50 -3.02 -10.87
CA ILE A 24 -11.23 -4.43 -11.21
C ILE A 24 -10.65 -5.23 -10.04
N SER A 25 -10.46 -4.60 -8.87
CA SER A 25 -10.04 -5.33 -7.66
C SER A 25 -11.14 -6.30 -7.22
N LYS A 26 -10.74 -7.53 -6.89
CA LYS A 26 -11.64 -8.54 -6.32
C LYS A 26 -11.96 -8.28 -4.84
N LYS A 27 -11.20 -7.41 -4.17
CA LYS A 27 -11.31 -7.13 -2.72
C LYS A 27 -11.05 -5.64 -2.43
N PRO A 28 -11.89 -4.72 -2.96
CA PRO A 28 -11.63 -3.29 -2.89
C PRO A 28 -11.66 -2.70 -1.48
N GLU A 29 -12.37 -3.34 -0.55
CA GLU A 29 -12.53 -2.88 0.83
C GLU A 29 -11.51 -3.49 1.80
N MET A 30 -10.68 -4.42 1.34
CA MET A 30 -9.73 -5.12 2.20
C MET A 30 -8.67 -4.15 2.75
N HIS A 31 -8.43 -4.19 4.06
CA HIS A 31 -7.36 -3.41 4.67
C HIS A 31 -5.98 -3.93 4.24
N ILE A 32 -4.97 -3.04 4.16
CA ILE A 32 -3.65 -3.34 3.59
C ILE A 32 -2.93 -4.47 4.35
N TYR A 33 -3.00 -4.46 5.68
CA TYR A 33 -2.45 -5.53 6.52
C TYR A 33 -3.08 -6.91 6.28
N ASN A 34 -4.28 -6.94 5.69
CA ASN A 34 -4.99 -8.18 5.38
C ASN A 34 -4.76 -8.66 3.94
N PHE A 35 -3.89 -7.99 3.18
CA PHE A 35 -3.56 -8.44 1.82
C PHE A 35 -2.94 -9.83 1.88
N PRO A 36 -3.45 -10.82 1.12
CA PRO A 36 -2.92 -12.18 1.14
C PRO A 36 -1.42 -12.25 0.90
N GLN A 37 -0.88 -11.37 0.05
CA GLN A 37 0.54 -11.29 -0.29
C GLN A 37 1.40 -10.70 0.85
N LEU A 38 0.80 -9.94 1.77
CA LEU A 38 1.48 -9.26 2.88
C LEU A 38 1.23 -9.92 4.24
N LYS A 39 0.40 -10.97 4.30
CA LYS A 39 -0.09 -11.58 5.55
C LYS A 39 1.01 -12.07 6.50
N GLU A 40 2.14 -12.51 5.97
CA GLU A 40 3.29 -13.01 6.76
C GLU A 40 4.36 -11.94 7.05
N ILE A 41 4.13 -10.70 6.59
CA ILE A 41 5.08 -9.59 6.76
C ILE A 41 4.74 -8.85 8.04
N ASN A 42 5.78 -8.47 8.80
CA ASN A 42 5.61 -7.65 10.00
C ASN A 42 4.90 -6.32 9.65
N ASN A 43 3.81 -6.01 10.34
CA ASN A 43 3.03 -4.78 10.14
C ASN A 43 3.90 -3.51 10.21
N LYS A 44 4.95 -3.49 11.03
CA LYS A 44 5.91 -2.37 11.10
C LYS A 44 6.63 -2.14 9.77
N ILE A 45 6.97 -3.20 9.04
CA ILE A 45 7.61 -3.10 7.72
C ILE A 45 6.61 -2.58 6.69
N ILE A 46 5.38 -3.11 6.71
CA ILE A 46 4.30 -2.66 5.82
C ILE A 46 4.03 -1.17 6.06
N PHE A 47 3.95 -0.76 7.33
CA PHE A 47 3.76 0.62 7.76
C PHE A 47 4.81 1.56 7.17
N GLN A 48 6.10 1.26 7.34
CA GLN A 48 7.19 2.10 6.81
C GLN A 48 7.11 2.23 5.28
N ASN A 49 6.69 1.18 4.58
CA ASN A 49 6.50 1.24 3.13
C ASN A 49 5.29 2.07 2.73
N ILE A 50 4.19 2.06 3.49
CA ILE A 50 3.05 2.93 3.21
C ILE A 50 3.41 4.39 3.48
N LYS A 51 4.10 4.67 4.60
CA LYS A 51 4.61 6.00 4.91
C LYS A 51 5.48 6.53 3.76
N TYR A 52 6.43 5.73 3.28
CA TYR A 52 7.22 6.06 2.11
C TYR A 52 6.36 6.41 0.88
N LEU A 53 5.32 5.61 0.56
CA LEU A 53 4.45 5.88 -0.59
C LEU A 53 3.68 7.19 -0.45
N ILE A 54 3.29 7.56 0.77
CA ILE A 54 2.61 8.83 1.08
C ILE A 54 3.60 9.99 0.94
N ASP A 55 4.78 9.88 1.56
CA ASP A 55 5.83 10.90 1.56
C ASP A 55 6.33 11.19 0.12
N GLU A 56 6.51 10.15 -0.69
CA GLU A 56 6.87 10.25 -2.12
C GLU A 56 5.71 10.65 -3.03
N ASN A 57 4.55 11.01 -2.47
CA ASN A 57 3.40 11.48 -3.22
C ASN A 57 2.91 10.45 -4.28
N LEU A 58 3.11 9.15 -4.06
CA LEU A 58 2.63 8.09 -4.95
C LEU A 58 1.19 7.67 -4.62
N VAL A 59 0.76 7.91 -3.39
CA VAL A 59 -0.61 7.66 -2.92
C VAL A 59 -1.11 8.86 -2.12
N ARG A 60 -2.43 9.02 -2.07
CA ARG A 60 -3.11 9.84 -1.07
C ARG A 60 -3.62 8.94 0.04
N GLY A 61 -3.41 9.37 1.27
CA GLY A 61 -3.68 8.57 2.45
C GLY A 61 -3.32 9.35 3.70
N GLY A 62 -3.35 8.65 4.81
CA GLY A 62 -2.92 9.19 6.09
C GLY A 62 -2.46 8.07 7.00
N ILE A 63 -1.94 8.49 8.14
CA ILE A 63 -1.55 7.61 9.23
C ILE A 63 -2.31 8.08 10.45
N ASP A 64 -3.06 7.17 11.04
CA ASP A 64 -3.66 7.41 12.35
C ASP A 64 -2.58 7.13 13.38
N GLU A 65 -2.22 8.13 14.17
CA GLU A 65 -1.26 8.02 15.26
C GLU A 65 -1.97 8.11 16.63
N GLU A 66 -3.18 7.57 16.75
CA GLU A 66 -3.88 7.46 18.03
C GLU A 66 -3.43 6.23 18.85
N GLY A 67 -2.77 6.48 19.99
CA GLY A 67 -2.45 5.47 21.00
C GLY A 67 -1.24 4.59 20.67
N ASP A 68 -1.30 3.30 21.07
CA ASP A 68 -0.20 2.33 20.90
C ASP A 68 -0.13 1.70 19.49
N HIS A 69 -1.01 2.10 18.58
CA HIS A 69 -1.15 1.48 17.26
C HIS A 69 -1.24 2.54 16.16
N SER A 70 -0.39 2.40 15.14
CA SER A 70 -0.45 3.26 13.97
C SER A 70 -1.12 2.54 12.79
N PHE A 71 -2.21 3.13 12.29
CA PHE A 71 -2.98 2.56 11.18
C PHE A 71 -2.88 3.42 9.93
N PRO A 72 -2.11 2.98 8.93
CA PRO A 72 -2.01 3.68 7.66
C PRO A 72 -3.21 3.31 6.77
N TRP A 73 -3.81 4.31 6.14
CA TRP A 73 -4.82 4.10 5.10
C TRP A 73 -4.42 4.81 3.81
N ILE A 74 -4.90 4.27 2.69
CA ILE A 74 -4.72 4.86 1.36
C ILE A 74 -6.11 5.07 0.77
N THR A 75 -6.40 6.28 0.31
CA THR A 75 -7.67 6.64 -0.32
C THR A 75 -7.62 6.46 -1.84
N ARG A 76 -6.51 6.84 -2.48
CA ARG A 76 -6.32 6.72 -3.93
C ARG A 76 -4.85 6.77 -4.33
N LEU A 77 -4.54 6.31 -5.54
CA LEU A 77 -3.28 6.65 -6.20
C LEU A 77 -3.26 8.11 -6.66
N THR A 78 -2.08 8.70 -6.69
CA THR A 78 -1.81 9.95 -7.42
C THR A 78 -1.54 9.64 -8.91
N PRO A 79 -1.54 10.66 -9.80
CA PRO A 79 -1.09 10.47 -11.18
C PRO A 79 0.31 9.85 -11.26
N GLU A 80 1.23 10.25 -10.38
CA GLU A 80 2.60 9.72 -10.32
C GLU A 80 2.62 8.25 -9.92
N GLY A 81 1.82 7.86 -8.93
CA GLY A 81 1.68 6.46 -8.52
C GLY A 81 1.05 5.59 -9.60
N ILE A 82 0.09 6.11 -10.36
CA ILE A 82 -0.50 5.42 -11.52
C ILE A 82 0.57 5.20 -12.60
N LYS A 83 1.29 6.26 -12.97
CA LYS A 83 2.34 6.21 -13.98
C LYS A 83 3.41 5.17 -13.61
N LEU A 84 3.83 5.13 -12.35
CA LEU A 84 4.80 4.14 -11.85
C LEU A 84 4.34 2.69 -12.00
N VAL A 85 3.03 2.43 -11.97
CA VAL A 85 2.46 1.09 -12.19
C VAL A 85 2.33 0.78 -13.68
N GLU A 86 2.00 1.76 -14.51
CA GLU A 86 1.81 1.61 -15.97
C GLU A 86 3.13 1.53 -16.74
N GLU A 87 4.20 2.17 -16.26
CA GLU A 87 5.53 2.19 -16.91
C GLU A 87 6.41 0.95 -16.61
N LYS A 88 5.88 -0.06 -15.91
CA LYS A 88 6.59 -1.30 -15.55
C LYS A 88 5.95 -2.54 -16.16
#